data_AF-F0M366-F1
#
_entry.id   AF-F0M366-F1
#
_cell.length_a   1.000
_cell.length_b   1.000
_cell.length_c   1.000
_cell.angle_alpha   90.00
_cell.angle_beta   90.00
_cell.angle_gamma   90.00
#
_symmetry.space_group_name_H-M   'P 1'
#
loop_
_entity.id
_entity.type
_entity.pdbx_description
1 polymer ?
#
loop_
_entity_poly.entity_id
_entity_poly.type
_entity_poly.pdbx_seq_one_letter_code
_entity_poly.pdbx_strand_id
1 'polypeptide(L)'
;MIAPMRWLLYVAAFLVFLAGLVLFVFPLRTAEWFAWTVNPPMTAVFLEAAYWSAAGLEVTGARSAGWDSARLAVWPVFVFTALTFGVTLLHLDRFHLSPEAGILAQVAAWAWLAIYATVPVAMLVIGWMQIRSRPPGQSPAIAGRPVLPRALRLLLMGIAAVLLLYGVALLAVPVPAATLWPWPLSELTARAVGAWLVGLGWAAAQGQGSGDPRTVRPVALTSVAFVILQALALVRYGGALAWASAPAIGFVTVLLAIGVAGGWALALSRPGGRAWSS
;
A
#
# COMPACT_ATOMS: atom_id res chain seq x y z
N MET A 1 -10.24 -18.82 7.96
CA MET A 1 -10.63 -17.39 8.00
C MET A 1 -12.14 -17.31 7.88
N ILE A 2 -12.80 -16.46 8.67
CA ILE A 2 -14.25 -16.24 8.64
C ILE A 2 -14.66 -15.55 7.33
N ALA A 3 -15.84 -15.88 6.82
CA ALA A 3 -16.35 -15.32 5.56
C ALA A 3 -16.43 -13.78 5.54
N PRO A 4 -16.84 -13.08 6.63
CA PRO A 4 -16.87 -11.61 6.66
C PRO A 4 -15.51 -10.96 6.38
N MET A 5 -14.42 -11.53 6.89
CA MET A 5 -13.06 -11.01 6.64
C MET A 5 -12.65 -11.17 5.18
N ARG A 6 -13.01 -12.29 4.54
CA ARG A 6 -12.75 -12.51 3.11
C ARG A 6 -13.50 -11.49 2.26
N TRP A 7 -14.78 -11.27 2.56
CA TRP A 7 -15.61 -10.29 1.86
C TRP A 7 -15.10 -8.87 2.05
N LEU A 8 -14.73 -8.48 3.27
CA LEU A 8 -14.14 -7.18 3.54
C LEU A 8 -12.89 -6.93 2.68
N LEU A 9 -11.99 -7.92 2.56
CA LEU A 9 -10.80 -7.80 1.72
C LEU A 9 -11.11 -7.74 0.22
N TYR A 10 -12.13 -8.46 -0.27
CA TYR A 10 -12.56 -8.35 -1.67
C TYR A 10 -13.20 -6.99 -1.97
N VAL A 11 -14.03 -6.48 -1.06
CA VAL A 11 -14.63 -5.15 -1.20
C VAL A 11 -13.54 -4.08 -1.16
N ALA A 12 -12.60 -4.17 -0.22
CA ALA A 12 -11.42 -3.29 -0.19
C ALA A 12 -10.68 -3.32 -1.53
N ALA A 13 -10.38 -4.53 -2.05
CA ALA A 13 -9.65 -4.71 -3.31
C ALA A 13 -10.34 -4.05 -4.49
N PHE A 14 -11.67 -4.17 -4.54
CA PHE A 14 -12.48 -3.53 -5.58
C PHE A 14 -12.45 -2.01 -5.46
N LEU A 15 -12.59 -1.47 -4.24
CA LEU A 15 -12.58 -0.02 -4.00
C LEU A 15 -11.22 0.60 -4.33
N VAL A 16 -10.12 -0.01 -3.90
CA VAL A 16 -8.77 0.49 -4.22
C VAL A 16 -8.47 0.34 -5.71
N PHE A 17 -8.92 -0.74 -6.36
CA PHE A 17 -8.80 -0.88 -7.81
C PHE A 17 -9.52 0.24 -8.55
N LEU A 18 -10.74 0.58 -8.13
CA LEU A 18 -11.54 1.67 -8.71
C LEU A 18 -10.86 3.04 -8.52
N ALA A 19 -10.31 3.31 -7.32
CA ALA A 19 -9.55 4.52 -7.07
C ALA A 19 -8.31 4.62 -7.99
N GLY A 20 -7.55 3.53 -8.12
CA GLY A 20 -6.42 3.47 -9.05
C GLY A 20 -6.86 3.63 -10.51
N LEU A 21 -7.99 3.05 -10.93
CA LEU A 21 -8.52 3.18 -12.29
C LEU A 21 -8.83 4.64 -12.64
N VAL A 22 -9.47 5.39 -11.74
CA VAL A 22 -9.74 6.82 -11.94
C VAL A 22 -8.44 7.60 -12.09
N LEU A 23 -7.43 7.32 -11.26
CA LEU A 23 -6.14 8.01 -11.31
C LEU A 23 -5.30 7.62 -12.54
N PHE A 24 -5.46 6.40 -13.06
CA PHE A 24 -4.79 5.94 -14.29
C PHE A 24 -5.36 6.61 -15.54
N VAL A 25 -6.70 6.64 -15.64
CA VAL A 25 -7.43 7.13 -16.83
C VAL A 25 -7.52 8.65 -16.83
N PHE A 26 -7.75 9.27 -15.67
CA PHE A 26 -7.98 10.71 -15.52
C PHE A 26 -6.96 11.42 -14.61
N PRO A 27 -5.63 11.19 -14.73
CA PRO A 27 -4.63 11.81 -13.85
C PRO A 27 -4.58 13.34 -13.94
N LEU A 28 -5.05 13.91 -15.05
CA LEU A 28 -5.12 15.36 -15.30
C LEU A 28 -6.47 15.99 -14.94
N ARG A 29 -7.48 15.19 -14.57
CA ARG A 29 -8.85 15.65 -14.28
C ARG A 29 -9.33 15.24 -12.89
N THR A 30 -8.42 15.15 -11.93
CA THR A 30 -8.74 14.77 -10.54
C THR A 30 -9.65 15.78 -9.86
N ALA A 31 -9.65 17.04 -10.29
CA ALA A 31 -10.62 18.06 -9.88
C ALA A 31 -12.08 17.69 -10.18
N GLU A 32 -12.32 16.86 -11.19
CA GLU A 32 -13.68 16.52 -11.65
C GLU A 32 -14.09 15.08 -11.30
N TRP A 33 -13.12 14.17 -11.21
CA TRP A 33 -13.36 12.73 -11.10
C TRP A 33 -12.92 12.12 -9.77
N PHE A 34 -12.23 12.87 -8.92
CA PHE A 34 -11.64 12.36 -7.68
C PHE A 34 -12.12 13.14 -6.45
N ALA A 35 -11.91 12.55 -5.27
CA ALA A 35 -12.36 13.10 -3.99
C ALA A 35 -11.74 14.47 -3.64
N TRP A 36 -10.53 14.70 -4.13
CA TRP A 36 -9.79 15.97 -4.03
C TRP A 36 -9.02 16.20 -5.33
N THR A 37 -8.46 17.40 -5.49
CA THR A 37 -7.54 17.68 -6.59
C THR A 37 -6.14 17.14 -6.26
N VAL A 38 -5.60 16.28 -7.12
CA VAL A 38 -4.21 15.77 -7.02
C VAL A 38 -3.32 16.51 -8.01
N ASN A 39 -2.37 17.27 -7.48
CA ASN A 39 -1.41 18.04 -8.27
C ASN A 39 -0.02 17.95 -7.58
N PRO A 40 1.09 17.68 -8.31
CA PRO A 40 1.21 17.43 -9.76
C PRO A 40 0.61 16.08 -10.20
N PRO A 41 0.36 15.89 -11.52
CA PRO A 41 -0.12 14.61 -12.08
C PRO A 41 0.77 13.41 -11.76
N MET A 42 2.07 13.64 -11.53
CA MET A 42 3.01 12.63 -11.07
C MET A 42 2.56 11.98 -9.75
N THR A 43 1.94 12.75 -8.84
CA THR A 43 1.37 12.21 -7.61
C THR A 43 0.16 11.32 -7.88
N ALA A 44 -0.68 11.66 -8.87
CA ALA A 44 -1.85 10.85 -9.21
C ALA A 44 -1.44 9.45 -9.70
N VAL A 45 -0.46 9.37 -10.60
CA VAL A 45 0.06 8.07 -11.08
C VAL A 45 0.88 7.32 -10.02
N PHE A 46 1.55 8.02 -9.10
CA PHE A 46 2.19 7.38 -7.95
C PHE A 46 1.16 6.68 -7.05
N LEU A 47 0.05 7.38 -6.74
CA LEU A 47 -1.03 6.84 -5.90
C LEU A 47 -1.74 5.69 -6.61
N GLU A 48 -1.95 5.78 -7.93
CA GLU A 48 -2.48 4.69 -8.76
C GLU A 48 -1.69 3.39 -8.59
N ALA A 49 -0.36 3.45 -8.78
CA ALA A 49 0.50 2.28 -8.62
C ALA A 49 0.37 1.65 -7.23
N ALA A 50 0.25 2.49 -6.18
CA ALA A 50 0.04 2.04 -4.81
C ALA A 50 -1.33 1.37 -4.63
N TYR A 51 -2.41 1.96 -5.15
CA TYR A 51 -3.76 1.40 -5.13
C TYR A 51 -3.84 0.03 -5.82
N TRP A 52 -3.27 -0.11 -7.02
CA TRP A 52 -3.32 -1.38 -7.76
C TRP A 52 -2.43 -2.47 -7.14
N SER A 53 -1.29 -2.10 -6.58
CA SER A 53 -0.48 -3.02 -5.76
C SER A 53 -1.25 -3.52 -4.53
N ALA A 54 -1.94 -2.61 -3.82
CA ALA A 54 -2.77 -2.94 -2.66
C ALA A 54 -3.94 -3.86 -3.05
N ALA A 55 -4.60 -3.63 -4.19
CA ALA A 55 -5.66 -4.50 -4.70
C ALA A 55 -5.19 -5.96 -4.81
N GLY A 56 -3.98 -6.17 -5.36
CA GLY A 56 -3.39 -7.51 -5.46
C GLY A 56 -3.08 -8.14 -4.10
N LEU A 57 -2.62 -7.33 -3.13
CA LEU A 57 -2.34 -7.79 -1.76
C LEU A 57 -3.64 -8.19 -1.05
N GLU A 58 -4.69 -7.40 -1.21
CA GLU A 58 -6.00 -7.63 -0.61
C GLU A 58 -6.70 -8.86 -1.20
N VAL A 59 -6.66 -9.04 -2.53
CA VAL A 59 -7.15 -10.27 -3.19
C VAL A 59 -6.39 -11.50 -2.71
N THR A 60 -5.07 -11.39 -2.54
CA THR A 60 -4.25 -12.47 -1.98
C THR A 60 -4.67 -12.79 -0.54
N GLY A 61 -4.85 -11.76 0.28
CA GLY A 61 -5.35 -11.89 1.64
C GLY A 61 -6.70 -12.60 1.66
N ALA A 62 -7.65 -12.15 0.83
CA ALA A 62 -8.99 -12.71 0.73
C ALA A 62 -9.00 -14.18 0.29
N ARG A 63 -8.04 -14.60 -0.54
CA ARG A 63 -7.86 -15.99 -1.02
C ARG A 63 -7.01 -16.88 -0.11
N SER A 64 -6.41 -16.31 0.94
CA SER A 64 -5.53 -17.07 1.82
C SER A 64 -6.26 -18.19 2.57
N ALA A 65 -5.58 -19.33 2.76
CA ALA A 65 -6.15 -20.48 3.46
C ALA A 65 -6.31 -20.22 4.98
N GLY A 66 -5.36 -19.53 5.58
CA GLY A 66 -5.29 -19.27 7.02
C GLY A 66 -5.25 -17.78 7.39
N TRP A 67 -5.49 -17.50 8.67
CA TRP A 67 -5.38 -16.14 9.21
C TRP A 67 -3.94 -15.61 9.22
N ASP A 68 -2.95 -16.47 9.47
CA ASP A 68 -1.54 -16.06 9.55
C ASP A 68 -1.02 -15.46 8.24
N SER A 69 -1.52 -15.95 7.11
CA SER A 69 -1.26 -15.39 5.78
C SER A 69 -2.08 -14.12 5.53
N ALA A 70 -3.36 -14.14 5.91
CA ALA A 70 -4.28 -13.05 5.61
C ALA A 70 -4.01 -11.77 6.41
N ARG A 71 -3.54 -11.91 7.66
CA ARG A 71 -3.19 -10.75 8.51
C ARG A 71 -2.09 -9.88 7.89
N LEU A 72 -1.29 -10.46 6.99
CA LEU A 72 -0.28 -9.72 6.23
C LEU A 72 -0.90 -8.69 5.28
N ALA A 73 -2.15 -8.89 4.85
CA ALA A 73 -2.93 -7.89 4.13
C ALA A 73 -3.80 -7.03 5.07
N VAL A 74 -4.42 -7.63 6.09
CA VAL A 74 -5.35 -6.92 6.99
C VAL A 74 -4.70 -5.75 7.72
N TRP A 75 -3.52 -5.95 8.33
CA TRP A 75 -2.90 -4.89 9.13
C TRP A 75 -2.40 -3.70 8.32
N PRO A 76 -1.70 -3.87 7.17
CA PRO A 76 -1.38 -2.75 6.30
C PRO A 76 -2.60 -1.96 5.86
N VAL A 77 -3.70 -2.66 5.50
CA VAL A 77 -4.94 -1.99 5.08
C VAL A 77 -5.55 -1.20 6.22
N PHE A 78 -5.61 -1.77 7.43
CA PHE A 78 -6.08 -1.05 8.61
C PHE A 78 -5.23 0.21 8.88
N VAL A 79 -3.90 0.07 8.92
CA VAL A 79 -2.98 1.19 9.16
C VAL A 79 -3.14 2.28 8.10
N PHE A 80 -3.13 1.90 6.83
CA PHE A 80 -3.31 2.83 5.71
C PHE A 80 -4.65 3.56 5.77
N THR A 81 -5.76 2.83 5.97
CA THR A 81 -7.10 3.42 5.99
C THR A 81 -7.32 4.31 7.21
N ALA A 82 -6.80 3.92 8.38
CA ALA A 82 -6.88 4.76 9.59
C ALA A 82 -6.08 6.06 9.45
N LEU A 83 -4.85 5.99 8.91
CA LEU A 83 -4.04 7.18 8.66
C LEU A 83 -4.68 8.08 7.60
N THR A 84 -5.17 7.50 6.51
CA THR A 84 -5.84 8.25 5.44
C THR A 84 -7.12 8.91 5.94
N PHE A 85 -7.87 8.26 6.85
CA PHE A 85 -9.01 8.90 7.51
C PHE A 85 -8.57 10.11 8.35
N GLY A 86 -7.52 9.97 9.16
CA GLY A 86 -6.96 11.09 9.93
C GLY A 86 -6.52 12.25 9.03
N VAL A 87 -5.82 11.97 7.93
CA VAL A 87 -5.43 12.97 6.93
C VAL A 87 -6.65 13.63 6.28
N THR A 88 -7.69 12.84 5.99
CA THR A 88 -8.96 13.32 5.41
C THR A 88 -9.61 14.32 6.35
N LEU A 89 -9.73 14.00 7.64
CA LEU A 89 -10.31 14.89 8.65
C LEU A 89 -9.52 16.20 8.81
N LEU A 90 -8.19 16.14 8.70
CA LEU A 90 -7.32 17.33 8.80
C LEU A 90 -7.45 18.29 7.61
N HIS A 91 -7.91 17.82 6.45
CA HIS A 91 -7.95 18.61 5.21
C HIS A 91 -9.32 18.56 4.55
N LEU A 92 -10.40 18.47 5.33
CA LEU A 92 -11.77 18.42 4.79
C LEU A 92 -12.06 19.60 3.86
N ASP A 93 -11.43 20.76 4.09
CA ASP A 93 -11.48 21.95 3.25
C ASP A 93 -10.98 21.74 1.81
N ARG A 94 -10.13 20.73 1.59
CA ARG A 94 -9.55 20.40 0.28
C ARG A 94 -10.34 19.37 -0.51
N PHE A 95 -11.31 18.71 0.13
CA PHE A 95 -12.17 17.75 -0.54
C PHE A 95 -13.32 18.46 -1.25
N HIS A 96 -13.79 17.84 -2.32
CA HIS A 96 -14.90 18.34 -3.15
C HIS A 96 -16.28 18.14 -2.47
N LEU A 97 -16.39 18.44 -1.17
CA LEU A 97 -17.62 18.25 -0.39
C LEU A 97 -18.64 19.38 -0.61
N SER A 98 -18.19 20.56 -1.03
CA SER A 98 -19.07 21.71 -1.26
C SER A 98 -19.98 21.51 -2.48
N PRO A 99 -21.17 22.14 -2.50
CA PRO A 99 -22.05 22.12 -3.68
C PRO A 99 -21.47 22.80 -4.92
N GLU A 100 -20.37 23.54 -4.78
CA GLU A 100 -19.67 24.22 -5.87
C GLU A 100 -18.82 23.25 -6.71
N ALA A 101 -18.51 22.07 -6.16
CA ALA A 101 -17.80 21.03 -6.91
C ALA A 101 -18.74 20.34 -7.91
N GLY A 102 -18.16 19.81 -9.00
CA GLY A 102 -18.90 18.98 -9.95
C GLY A 102 -19.52 17.76 -9.26
N ILE A 103 -20.71 17.34 -9.72
CA ILE A 103 -21.50 16.25 -9.11
C ILE A 103 -20.66 14.97 -8.92
N LEU A 104 -19.85 14.59 -9.92
CA LEU A 104 -19.02 13.38 -9.86
C LEU A 104 -17.92 13.49 -8.80
N ALA A 105 -17.25 14.64 -8.72
CA ALA A 105 -16.24 14.93 -7.71
C ALA A 105 -16.84 14.89 -6.30
N GLN A 106 -18.05 15.43 -6.14
CA GLN A 106 -18.76 15.44 -4.87
C GLN A 106 -19.17 14.02 -4.44
N VAL A 107 -19.72 13.22 -5.35
CA VAL A 107 -20.02 11.81 -5.08
C VAL A 107 -18.75 11.05 -4.70
N ALA A 108 -17.64 11.27 -5.41
CA ALA A 108 -16.35 10.67 -5.09
C ALA A 108 -15.83 11.09 -3.71
N ALA A 109 -15.98 12.36 -3.33
CA ALA A 109 -15.56 12.88 -2.02
C ALA A 109 -16.37 12.30 -0.86
N TRP A 110 -17.70 12.22 -1.00
CA TRP A 110 -18.55 11.58 0.00
C TRP A 110 -18.30 10.06 0.09
N ALA A 111 -18.14 9.39 -1.05
CA ALA A 111 -17.79 7.98 -1.08
C ALA A 111 -16.44 7.74 -0.38
N TRP A 112 -15.43 8.56 -0.67
CA TRP A 112 -14.13 8.54 0.00
C TRP A 112 -14.28 8.66 1.51
N LEU A 113 -14.98 9.70 1.99
CA LEU A 113 -15.17 9.92 3.42
C LEU A 113 -15.88 8.73 4.08
N ALA A 114 -16.95 8.21 3.47
CA ALA A 114 -17.66 7.04 3.97
C ALA A 114 -16.76 5.80 4.03
N ILE A 115 -15.97 5.54 2.99
CA ILE A 115 -15.03 4.40 2.94
C ILE A 115 -14.00 4.52 4.07
N TYR A 116 -13.30 5.64 4.19
CA TYR A 116 -12.25 5.79 5.20
C TYR A 116 -12.80 5.94 6.63
N ALA A 117 -14.05 6.35 6.83
CA ALA A 117 -14.70 6.30 8.13
C ALA A 117 -15.11 4.87 8.53
N THR A 118 -15.58 4.05 7.58
CA THR A 118 -16.16 2.72 7.86
C THR A 118 -15.16 1.58 7.81
N VAL A 119 -14.22 1.58 6.86
CA VAL A 119 -13.27 0.46 6.65
C VAL A 119 -12.36 0.22 7.86
N PRO A 120 -11.74 1.23 8.51
CA PRO A 120 -10.93 0.99 9.71
C PRO A 120 -11.73 0.36 10.84
N VAL A 121 -12.97 0.82 11.04
CA VAL A 121 -13.89 0.28 12.07
C VAL A 121 -14.27 -1.15 11.72
N ALA A 122 -14.62 -1.43 10.47
CA ALA A 122 -14.92 -2.77 9.99
C ALA A 122 -13.72 -3.72 10.16
N MET A 123 -12.50 -3.28 9.85
CA MET A 123 -11.27 -4.03 10.07
C MET A 123 -11.05 -4.38 11.55
N LEU A 124 -11.31 -3.45 12.47
CA LEU A 124 -11.21 -3.69 13.91
C LEU A 124 -12.26 -4.69 14.40
N VAL A 125 -13.54 -4.46 14.06
CA VAL A 125 -14.66 -5.30 14.50
C VAL A 125 -14.52 -6.71 13.94
N ILE A 126 -14.34 -6.85 12.63
CA ILE A 126 -14.23 -8.15 11.96
C ILE A 126 -12.91 -8.83 12.34
N GLY A 127 -11.83 -8.07 12.51
CA GLY A 127 -10.55 -8.58 13.02
C GLY A 127 -10.67 -9.17 14.42
N TRP A 128 -11.39 -8.48 15.31
CA TRP A 128 -11.68 -8.96 16.65
C TRP A 128 -12.57 -10.22 16.64
N MET A 129 -13.63 -10.24 15.82
CA MET A 129 -14.45 -11.44 15.61
C MET A 129 -13.59 -12.61 15.12
N GLN A 130 -12.69 -12.37 14.17
CA GLN A 130 -11.78 -13.38 13.63
C GLN A 130 -10.79 -13.91 14.68
N ILE A 131 -10.33 -13.08 15.62
CA ILE A 131 -9.50 -13.53 16.74
C ILE A 131 -10.31 -14.41 17.70
N ARG A 132 -11.56 -14.01 18.00
CA ARG A 132 -12.46 -14.76 18.89
C ARG A 132 -12.96 -16.09 18.31
N SER A 133 -13.12 -16.19 16.99
CA SER A 133 -13.55 -17.43 16.34
C SER A 133 -12.46 -18.50 16.26
N ARG A 134 -11.26 -18.27 16.81
CA ARG A 134 -10.21 -19.29 16.80
C ARG A 134 -10.46 -20.33 17.88
N PRO A 135 -10.38 -21.63 17.55
CA PRO A 135 -10.45 -22.69 18.55
C PRO A 135 -9.39 -22.50 19.64
N PRO A 136 -9.74 -22.65 20.93
CA PRO A 136 -8.75 -22.66 22.01
C PRO A 136 -7.71 -23.76 21.73
N GLY A 137 -6.41 -23.43 21.81
CA GLY A 137 -5.33 -24.40 21.61
C GLY A 137 -4.74 -24.48 20.21
N GLN A 138 -5.27 -23.75 19.20
CA GLN A 138 -4.48 -23.43 18.01
C GLN A 138 -3.43 -22.38 18.38
N SER A 139 -2.33 -22.85 18.99
CA SER A 139 -1.10 -22.07 19.03
C SER A 139 -0.78 -21.61 17.61
N PRO A 140 -0.24 -20.38 17.40
CA PRO A 140 0.33 -20.04 16.10
C PRO A 140 1.21 -21.23 15.71
N ALA A 141 0.97 -21.83 14.54
CA ALA A 141 1.80 -22.94 14.08
C ALA A 141 3.24 -22.50 14.30
N ILE A 142 4.00 -23.24 15.12
CA ILE A 142 5.37 -22.89 15.52
C ILE A 142 6.04 -22.37 14.26
N ALA A 143 6.35 -21.06 14.24
CA ALA A 143 6.77 -20.41 13.03
C ALA A 143 7.98 -21.19 12.52
N GLY A 144 7.78 -21.94 11.44
CA GLY A 144 8.88 -22.63 10.78
C GLY A 144 9.98 -21.62 10.49
N ARG A 145 11.22 -22.09 10.32
CA ARG A 145 12.32 -21.20 9.94
C ARG A 145 11.86 -20.27 8.81
N PRO A 146 12.08 -18.95 8.92
CA PRO A 146 11.62 -18.00 7.91
C PRO A 146 12.02 -18.46 6.51
N VAL A 147 11.08 -18.42 5.57
CA VAL A 147 11.28 -18.94 4.20
C VAL A 147 12.32 -18.10 3.46
N LEU A 148 12.40 -16.80 3.78
CA LEU A 148 13.29 -15.86 3.12
C LEU A 148 14.72 -15.94 3.71
N PRO A 149 15.76 -15.96 2.85
CA PRO A 149 17.16 -15.87 3.28
C PRO A 149 17.42 -14.62 4.13
N ARG A 150 18.38 -14.71 5.06
CA ARG A 150 18.73 -13.59 5.97
C ARG A 150 19.02 -12.28 5.22
N ALA A 151 19.75 -12.35 4.10
CA ALA A 151 20.07 -11.17 3.30
C ALA A 151 18.82 -10.48 2.72
N LEU A 152 17.88 -11.24 2.16
CA LEU A 152 16.61 -10.69 1.67
C LEU A 152 15.78 -10.09 2.81
N ARG A 153 15.82 -10.71 3.99
CA ARG A 153 15.15 -10.17 5.17
C ARG A 153 15.73 -8.84 5.62
N LEU A 154 17.06 -8.72 5.65
CA LEU A 154 17.75 -7.47 5.98
C LEU A 154 17.43 -6.38 4.95
N LEU A 155 17.40 -6.72 3.66
CA LEU A 155 17.00 -5.79 2.60
C LEU A 155 15.58 -5.27 2.82
N LEU A 156 14.62 -6.17 3.04
CA LEU A 156 13.23 -5.79 3.29
C LEU A 156 13.04 -5.01 4.60
N MET A 157 13.85 -5.28 5.63
CA MET A 157 13.88 -4.46 6.85
C MET A 157 14.43 -3.06 6.60
N GLY A 158 15.47 -2.93 5.77
CA GLY A 158 15.98 -1.63 5.34
C GLY A 158 14.93 -0.83 4.57
N ILE A 159 14.26 -1.47 3.61
CA ILE A 159 13.14 -0.88 2.86
C ILE A 159 12.02 -0.46 3.83
N ALA A 160 11.59 -1.36 4.71
CA ALA A 160 10.53 -1.07 5.70
C ALA A 160 10.90 0.12 6.58
N ALA A 161 12.14 0.19 7.08
CA ALA A 161 12.61 1.29 7.91
C ALA A 161 12.57 2.62 7.14
N VAL A 162 13.08 2.66 5.91
CA VAL A 162 13.04 3.88 5.07
C VAL A 162 11.59 4.33 4.83
N LEU A 163 10.72 3.41 4.43
CA LEU A 163 9.31 3.73 4.14
C LEU A 163 8.56 4.19 5.40
N LEU A 164 8.74 3.53 6.54
CA LEU A 164 8.09 3.90 7.79
C LEU A 164 8.59 5.24 8.32
N LEU A 165 9.90 5.43 8.40
CA LEU A 165 10.49 6.67 8.93
C LEU A 165 10.11 7.86 8.05
N TYR A 166 10.22 7.72 6.73
CA TYR A 166 9.90 8.81 5.82
C TYR A 166 8.39 9.05 5.71
N GLY A 167 7.59 7.99 5.75
CA GLY A 167 6.13 8.09 5.81
C GLY A 167 5.64 8.82 7.05
N VAL A 168 6.21 8.50 8.23
CA VAL A 168 5.92 9.22 9.48
C VAL A 168 6.38 10.68 9.40
N ALA A 169 7.55 10.96 8.82
CA ALA A 169 8.02 12.33 8.62
C ALA A 169 7.06 13.14 7.73
N LEU A 170 6.56 12.56 6.63
CA LEU A 170 5.57 13.19 5.77
C LEU A 170 4.22 13.40 6.46
N LEU A 171 3.85 12.56 7.42
CA LEU A 171 2.62 12.72 8.21
C LEU A 171 2.76 13.83 9.27
N ALA A 172 3.88 13.84 10.01
CA ALA A 172 4.12 14.72 11.15
C ALA A 172 4.61 16.12 10.75
N VAL A 173 5.53 16.20 9.79
CA VAL A 173 6.16 17.44 9.31
C VAL A 173 6.16 17.50 7.78
N PRO A 174 4.97 17.52 7.13
CA PRO A 174 4.83 17.38 5.68
C PRO A 174 5.63 18.38 4.87
N VAL A 175 5.65 19.66 5.27
CA VAL A 175 6.32 20.73 4.50
C VAL A 175 7.84 20.53 4.47
N PRO A 176 8.55 20.38 5.62
CA PRO A 176 9.98 20.03 5.59
C PRO A 176 10.26 18.69 4.90
N ALA A 177 9.48 17.64 5.19
CA ALA A 177 9.73 16.30 4.65
C ALA A 177 9.55 16.22 3.13
N ALA A 178 8.62 17.01 2.56
CA ALA A 178 8.38 17.10 1.13
C ALA A 178 9.57 17.69 0.34
N THR A 179 10.49 18.43 0.99
CA THR A 179 11.70 18.94 0.32
C THR A 179 12.65 17.83 -0.12
N LEU A 180 12.57 16.66 0.51
CA LEU A 180 13.32 15.46 0.15
C LEU A 180 12.55 14.57 -0.83
N TRP A 181 11.38 15.00 -1.31
CA TRP A 181 10.60 14.28 -2.30
C TRP A 181 11.05 14.68 -3.71
N PRO A 182 11.12 13.75 -4.68
CA PRO A 182 11.60 14.03 -6.04
C PRO A 182 10.77 15.03 -6.88
N TRP A 183 9.57 15.38 -6.45
CA TRP A 183 8.72 16.39 -7.08
C TRP A 183 7.94 17.19 -6.01
N PRO A 184 7.37 18.36 -6.34
CA PRO A 184 6.62 19.15 -5.36
C PRO A 184 5.39 18.41 -4.83
N LEU A 185 5.19 18.46 -3.51
CA LEU A 185 3.98 17.96 -2.86
C LEU A 185 3.30 19.10 -2.10
N SER A 186 1.98 19.18 -2.21
CA SER A 186 1.16 19.95 -1.27
C SER A 186 1.13 19.27 0.10
N GLU A 187 0.73 19.98 1.14
CA GLU A 187 0.61 19.40 2.49
C GLU A 187 -0.31 18.17 2.53
N LEU A 188 -1.45 18.24 1.84
CA LEU A 188 -2.39 17.13 1.70
C LEU A 188 -1.76 15.92 1.00
N THR A 189 -1.12 16.14 -0.15
CA THR A 189 -0.51 15.06 -0.92
C THR A 189 0.71 14.47 -0.22
N ALA A 190 1.49 15.27 0.51
CA ALA A 190 2.59 14.81 1.35
C ALA A 190 2.08 13.83 2.41
N ARG A 191 1.05 14.19 3.16
CA ARG A 191 0.48 13.30 4.18
C ARG A 191 -0.19 12.06 3.56
N ALA A 192 -0.84 12.19 2.41
CA ALA A 192 -1.43 11.04 1.70
C ALA A 192 -0.36 10.05 1.22
N VAL A 193 0.73 10.54 0.63
CA VAL A 193 1.92 9.73 0.30
C VAL A 193 2.50 9.13 1.57
N GLY A 194 2.60 9.89 2.65
CA GLY A 194 3.08 9.41 3.95
C GLY A 194 2.29 8.21 4.49
N ALA A 195 0.95 8.28 4.45
CA ALA A 195 0.07 7.16 4.82
C ALA A 195 0.33 5.90 3.98
N TRP A 196 0.56 6.07 2.67
CA TRP A 196 0.95 4.97 1.78
C TRP A 196 2.30 4.37 2.13
N LEU A 197 3.32 5.20 2.35
CA LEU A 197 4.66 4.71 2.73
C LEU A 197 4.60 3.96 4.06
N VAL A 198 3.82 4.43 5.03
CA VAL A 198 3.63 3.71 6.30
C VAL A 198 2.95 2.36 6.07
N GLY A 199 1.87 2.30 5.27
CA GLY A 199 1.18 1.05 4.94
C GLY A 199 2.09 0.04 4.23
N LEU A 200 2.84 0.48 3.22
CA LEU A 200 3.79 -0.36 2.47
C LEU A 200 4.96 -0.82 3.35
N GLY A 201 5.51 0.09 4.16
CA GLY A 201 6.58 -0.22 5.12
C GLY A 201 6.12 -1.23 6.17
N TRP A 202 4.89 -1.11 6.66
CA TRP A 202 4.28 -2.07 7.58
C TRP A 202 4.07 -3.44 6.93
N ALA A 203 3.64 -3.49 5.67
CA ALA A 203 3.53 -4.73 4.91
C ALA A 203 4.90 -5.42 4.74
N ALA A 204 5.92 -4.66 4.35
CA ALA A 204 7.30 -5.13 4.22
C ALA A 204 7.85 -5.64 5.56
N ALA A 205 7.55 -4.96 6.66
CA ALA A 205 8.01 -5.33 7.99
C ALA A 205 7.44 -6.68 8.44
N GLN A 206 6.13 -6.86 8.32
CA GLN A 206 5.47 -8.09 8.76
C GLN A 206 5.79 -9.31 7.89
N GLY A 207 6.02 -9.10 6.59
CA GLY A 207 6.34 -10.17 5.65
C GLY A 207 7.59 -11.00 6.04
N GLN A 208 8.48 -10.45 6.88
CA GLN A 208 9.73 -11.11 7.27
C GLN A 208 9.59 -12.30 8.20
N GLY A 209 8.48 -12.37 8.93
CA GLY A 209 8.20 -13.44 9.89
C GLY A 209 7.44 -14.61 9.28
N SER A 210 7.05 -14.55 8.00
CA SER A 210 6.23 -15.59 7.41
C SER A 210 7.03 -16.88 7.19
N GLY A 211 6.57 -17.96 7.81
CA GLY A 211 7.05 -19.33 7.60
C GLY A 211 6.37 -20.04 6.43
N ASP A 212 5.43 -19.41 5.74
CA ASP A 212 4.62 -20.04 4.68
C ASP A 212 5.05 -19.58 3.28
N PRO A 213 5.68 -20.45 2.47
CA PRO A 213 6.09 -20.13 1.10
C PRO A 213 4.93 -19.69 0.20
N ARG A 214 3.69 -20.13 0.48
CA ARG A 214 2.51 -19.77 -0.31
C ARG A 214 2.18 -18.28 -0.21
N THR A 215 2.66 -17.61 0.83
CA THR A 215 2.47 -16.17 1.06
C THR A 215 3.51 -15.32 0.33
N VAL A 216 4.69 -15.88 0.04
CA VAL A 216 5.81 -15.14 -0.54
C VAL A 216 5.51 -14.76 -1.99
N ARG A 217 5.03 -15.71 -2.79
CA ARG A 217 4.82 -15.50 -4.24
C ARG A 217 3.86 -14.35 -4.55
N PRO A 218 2.66 -14.26 -3.95
CA PRO A 218 1.74 -13.19 -4.32
C PRO A 218 2.22 -11.81 -3.84
N VAL A 219 2.84 -11.73 -2.66
CA VAL A 219 3.45 -10.48 -2.14
C VAL A 219 4.63 -10.03 -3.01
N ALA A 220 5.41 -10.98 -3.51
CA ALA A 220 6.47 -10.70 -4.47
C ALA A 220 5.90 -10.17 -5.80
N LEU A 221 4.82 -10.76 -6.30
CA LEU A 221 4.15 -10.31 -7.52
C LEU A 221 3.58 -8.90 -7.39
N THR A 222 2.95 -8.56 -6.26
CA THR A 222 2.44 -7.19 -6.03
C THR A 222 3.57 -6.17 -5.92
N SER A 223 4.69 -6.55 -5.29
CA SER A 223 5.89 -5.69 -5.21
C SER A 223 6.49 -5.43 -6.59
N VAL A 224 6.58 -6.46 -7.44
CA VAL A 224 7.05 -6.32 -8.83
C VAL A 224 6.06 -5.49 -9.66
N ALA A 225 4.75 -5.74 -9.53
CA ALA A 225 3.72 -4.96 -10.20
C ALA A 225 3.79 -3.48 -9.81
N PHE A 226 3.95 -3.18 -8.52
CA PHE A 226 4.16 -1.81 -8.03
C PHE A 226 5.35 -1.14 -8.73
N VAL A 227 6.49 -1.82 -8.83
CA VAL A 227 7.69 -1.27 -9.48
C VAL A 227 7.49 -1.03 -10.97
N ILE A 228 6.80 -1.94 -11.66
CA ILE A 228 6.48 -1.78 -13.10
C ILE A 228 5.55 -0.58 -13.30
N LEU A 229 4.50 -0.44 -12.48
CA LEU A 229 3.56 0.67 -12.56
C LEU A 229 4.24 2.01 -12.25
N GLN A 230 5.13 2.04 -11.25
CA GLN A 230 5.92 3.24 -10.96
C GLN A 230 6.91 3.57 -12.08
N ALA A 231 7.53 2.57 -12.72
CA ALA A 231 8.38 2.80 -13.88
C ALA A 231 7.57 3.40 -15.05
N LEU A 232 6.36 2.89 -15.30
CA LEU A 232 5.44 3.45 -16.29
C LEU A 232 5.03 4.90 -15.93
N ALA A 233 4.75 5.17 -14.66
CA ALA A 233 4.45 6.51 -14.15
C ALA A 233 5.61 7.49 -14.41
N LEU A 234 6.85 7.07 -14.13
CA LEU A 234 8.05 7.85 -14.40
C LEU A 234 8.26 8.10 -15.90
N VAL A 235 7.96 7.13 -16.77
CA VAL A 235 8.02 7.34 -18.22
C VAL A 235 6.96 8.34 -18.69
N ARG A 236 5.75 8.28 -18.14
CA ARG A 236 4.61 9.12 -18.57
C ARG A 236 4.65 10.54 -18.01
N TYR A 237 5.11 10.72 -16.77
CA TYR A 237 5.03 11.98 -16.03
C TYR A 237 6.35 12.40 -15.36
N GLY A 238 7.45 11.68 -15.60
CA GLY A 238 8.73 11.95 -14.97
C GLY A 238 9.45 13.20 -15.45
N GLY A 239 8.90 13.93 -16.42
CA GLY A 239 9.37 15.29 -16.73
C GLY A 239 9.26 16.26 -15.55
N ALA A 240 8.42 15.94 -14.54
CA ALA A 240 8.31 16.70 -13.30
C ALA A 240 9.44 16.43 -12.29
N LEU A 241 10.27 15.40 -12.50
CA LEU A 241 11.36 15.04 -11.60
C LEU A 241 12.62 15.85 -11.89
N ALA A 242 13.26 16.33 -10.83
CA ALA A 242 14.64 16.82 -10.89
C ALA A 242 15.60 15.62 -10.87
N TRP A 243 15.78 14.94 -12.01
CA TRP A 243 16.49 13.64 -12.11
C TRP A 243 17.89 13.61 -11.50
N ALA A 244 18.66 14.70 -11.58
CA ALA A 244 20.02 14.78 -11.01
C ALA A 244 20.05 15.12 -9.51
N SER A 245 18.89 15.29 -8.86
CA SER A 245 18.80 15.63 -7.45
C SER A 245 18.92 14.40 -6.55
N ALA A 246 19.45 14.60 -5.34
CA ALA A 246 19.52 13.53 -4.33
C ALA A 246 18.14 12.88 -4.03
N PRO A 247 17.02 13.63 -3.94
CA PRO A 247 15.67 13.06 -3.84
C PRO A 247 15.29 12.09 -4.97
N ALA A 248 15.56 12.43 -6.22
CA ALA A 248 15.26 11.56 -7.37
C ALA A 248 16.09 10.28 -7.35
N ILE A 249 17.39 10.40 -7.04
CA ILE A 249 18.28 9.24 -6.89
C ILE A 249 17.80 8.35 -5.74
N GLY A 250 17.45 8.93 -4.60
CA GLY A 250 16.92 8.19 -3.45
C GLY A 250 15.62 7.44 -3.77
N PHE A 251 14.68 8.11 -4.44
CA PHE A 251 13.42 7.52 -4.89
C PHE A 251 13.65 6.31 -5.81
N VAL A 252 14.46 6.48 -6.86
CA VAL A 252 14.79 5.40 -7.80
C VAL A 252 15.53 4.25 -7.11
N THR A 253 16.44 4.56 -6.18
CA THR A 253 17.18 3.55 -5.41
C THR A 253 16.25 2.70 -4.56
N VAL A 254 15.30 3.31 -3.86
CA VAL A 254 14.29 2.57 -3.07
C VAL A 254 13.39 1.74 -3.99
N LEU A 255 12.99 2.29 -5.14
CA LEU A 255 12.16 1.56 -6.10
C LEU A 255 12.89 0.33 -6.67
N LEU A 256 14.17 0.47 -7.01
CA LEU A 256 15.02 -0.64 -7.44
C LEU A 256 15.20 -1.67 -6.33
N ALA A 257 15.40 -1.23 -5.08
CA ALA A 257 15.51 -2.14 -3.94
C ALA A 257 14.23 -2.98 -3.75
N ILE A 258 13.05 -2.36 -3.88
CA ILE A 258 11.76 -3.08 -3.85
C ILE A 258 11.67 -4.08 -5.01
N GLY A 259 12.09 -3.67 -6.22
CA GLY A 259 12.10 -4.55 -7.40
C GLY A 259 13.03 -5.75 -7.26
N VAL A 260 14.24 -5.53 -6.75
CA VAL A 260 15.21 -6.59 -6.45
C VAL A 260 14.66 -7.53 -5.38
N ALA A 261 14.09 -7.00 -4.30
CA ALA A 261 13.51 -7.81 -3.24
C ALA A 261 12.32 -8.67 -3.76
N GLY A 262 11.41 -8.07 -4.53
CA GLY A 262 10.29 -8.75 -5.15
C GLY A 262 10.72 -9.81 -6.16
N GLY A 263 11.67 -9.49 -7.05
CA GLY A 263 12.23 -10.42 -8.02
C GLY A 263 12.95 -11.59 -7.36
N TRP A 264 13.75 -11.34 -6.32
CA TRP A 264 14.42 -12.37 -5.54
C TRP A 264 13.43 -13.29 -4.83
N ALA A 265 12.42 -12.71 -4.16
CA ALA A 265 11.34 -13.48 -3.51
C ALA A 265 10.56 -14.35 -4.52
N LEU A 266 10.29 -13.83 -5.73
CA LEU A 266 9.62 -14.58 -6.79
C LEU A 266 10.48 -15.73 -7.32
N ALA A 267 11.79 -15.51 -7.50
CA ALA A 267 12.73 -16.53 -7.94
C ALA A 267 12.81 -17.70 -6.93
N LEU A 268 12.80 -17.39 -5.63
CA LEU A 268 12.75 -18.39 -4.56
C LEU A 268 11.41 -19.15 -4.49
N SER A 269 10.34 -18.56 -5.03
CA SER A 269 8.99 -19.14 -5.01
C SER A 269 8.69 -20.05 -6.21
N ARG A 270 9.63 -20.24 -7.15
CA ARG A 270 9.43 -21.09 -8.32
C ARG A 270 9.43 -22.59 -7.92
N PRO A 271 8.41 -23.37 -8.33
CA PRO A 271 8.43 -24.82 -8.13
C PRO A 271 9.46 -25.43 -9.09
N GLY A 272 10.69 -25.70 -8.62
CA GLY A 272 11.74 -26.33 -9.43
C GLY A 272 13.18 -26.26 -8.95
N GLY A 273 13.49 -25.65 -7.80
CA GLY A 273 14.89 -25.41 -7.37
C GLY A 273 15.38 -26.24 -6.19
N ARG A 274 15.63 -27.54 -6.42
CA ARG A 274 16.45 -28.47 -5.60
C ARG A 274 16.00 -28.77 -4.15
N ALA A 275 15.68 -30.05 -3.96
CA ALA A 275 15.93 -30.76 -2.71
C ALA A 275 17.35 -30.48 -2.22
N TRP A 276 17.47 -29.96 -1.01
CA TRP A 276 18.71 -30.06 -0.24
C TRP A 276 18.62 -31.32 0.62
N SER A 277 19.04 -32.43 0.04
CA SER A 277 19.48 -33.63 0.76
C SER A 277 21.00 -33.70 0.68
N SER A 278 21.67 -33.23 1.74
CA SER A 278 22.97 -33.71 2.25
C SER A 278 23.42 -32.78 3.37
#